data_AF-A0A7V2VL63-F1
#
_entry.id   AF-A0A7V2VL63-F1
#
_cell.length_a   1.000
_cell.length_b   1.000
_cell.length_c   1.000
_cell.angle_alpha   90.00
_cell.angle_beta   90.00
_cell.angle_gamma   90.00
#
_symmetry.space_group_name_H-M   'P 1'
#
loop_
_entity.id
_entity.type
_entity.pdbx_description
1 polymer ?
#
loop_
_entity_poly.entity_id
_entity_poly.type
_entity_poly.pdbx_seq_one_letter_code
_entity_poly.pdbx_strand_id
1 'polypeptide(L)'
;MPSTDPLRILFLTPQLPYPPHQGTALRNWGLLSHLARRHRVSLLSFVAPEQEPRPAPPLSAVCARIETVPQPVRSLSRRLRDLLLTRQPDMALRLESPLFRRRLTAWLAQERFDVVHVEGIELACYLDLLTEARPRPFILFDDHNCEYLLQRRAFLTDLTHPARWHAAAYSLVQWLRLRRFEAWVCRQADRVVAVSEADSAALRSLVPGLSPIVLPNGIDVDAYRPDTPPAPGMGQAALVFTGKMDFRPNVDAVLWFAQEVLPRIRQEIPEAHFWIVGQRPHPRLDPLRSDPAVTLTGRVEEIQPYIAGAAVYVIPIRMGGGTRLKLLEAMAMERAVVSTRLGAEGFPVQDGEELLLADTPEEFAAAVLSLLRDPGRRETLGRAGRRFVQTYYDWRVLIPRLEAAYPHSGLRPPEGKQPRDPASEDSQRPGEDP
;
A
#
# COMPACT_ATOMS: atom_id res chain seq x y z
N MET A 1 24.97 1.11 20.29
CA MET A 1 24.36 1.23 18.95
C MET A 1 25.49 1.62 18.02
N PRO A 2 25.85 0.83 16.99
CA PRO A 2 26.89 1.25 16.07
C PRO A 2 26.44 2.56 15.41
N SER A 3 27.24 3.60 15.57
CA SER A 3 27.07 4.89 14.91
C SER A 3 27.22 4.67 13.40
N THR A 4 26.12 4.41 12.69
CA THR A 4 26.10 4.43 11.23
C THR A 4 26.12 5.88 10.78
N ASP A 5 27.11 6.23 9.96
CA ASP A 5 27.17 7.56 9.34
C ASP A 5 25.88 7.86 8.56
N PRO A 6 25.40 9.12 8.54
CA PRO A 6 24.18 9.47 7.84
C PRO A 6 24.34 9.24 6.33
N LEU A 7 23.55 8.31 5.79
CA LEU A 7 23.51 8.00 4.36
C LEU A 7 22.83 9.10 3.54
N ARG A 8 23.18 9.19 2.25
CA ARG A 8 22.49 9.97 1.23
C ARG A 8 21.54 9.08 0.45
N ILE A 9 20.24 9.26 0.69
CA ILE A 9 19.20 8.39 0.14
C ILE A 9 18.37 9.15 -0.89
N LEU A 10 18.23 8.60 -2.09
CA LEU A 10 17.35 9.11 -3.13
C LEU A 10 16.08 8.27 -3.22
N PHE A 11 14.92 8.85 -3.00
CA PHE A 11 13.63 8.24 -3.26
C PHE A 11 13.14 8.56 -4.67
N LEU A 12 12.75 7.53 -5.40
CA LEU A 12 11.96 7.64 -6.62
C LEU A 12 10.52 7.21 -6.28
N THR A 13 9.54 8.11 -6.46
CA THR A 13 8.14 7.82 -6.12
C THR A 13 7.16 8.05 -7.28
N PRO A 14 6.14 7.18 -7.44
CA PRO A 14 5.21 7.22 -8.58
C PRO A 14 4.20 8.38 -8.48
N GLN A 15 4.11 8.99 -7.30
CA GLN A 15 3.33 10.19 -7.00
C GLN A 15 3.93 10.86 -5.76
N LEU A 16 3.58 12.13 -5.50
CA LEU A 16 4.05 12.81 -4.31
C LEU A 16 3.56 12.08 -3.05
N PRO A 17 4.45 11.80 -2.07
CA PRO A 17 4.09 11.04 -0.87
C PRO A 17 3.24 11.87 0.11
N TYR A 18 3.27 13.20 0.00
CA TYR A 18 2.51 14.10 0.87
C TYR A 18 1.64 15.05 0.02
N PRO A 19 0.37 15.32 0.42
CA PRO A 19 -0.33 14.77 1.59
C PRO A 19 -0.71 13.28 1.43
N PRO A 20 -0.58 12.46 2.48
CA PRO A 20 -0.68 11.01 2.38
C PRO A 20 -2.15 10.53 2.43
N HIS A 21 -2.89 10.73 1.35
CA HIS A 21 -4.32 10.37 1.29
C HIS A 21 -4.62 8.96 0.74
N GLN A 22 -3.59 8.22 0.32
CA GLN A 22 -3.72 6.90 -0.31
C GLN A 22 -2.65 5.95 0.22
N GLY A 23 -2.89 4.64 0.16
CA GLY A 23 -2.00 3.62 0.76
C GLY A 23 -0.53 3.76 0.35
N THR A 24 -0.25 3.88 -0.95
CA THR A 24 1.12 4.09 -1.46
C THR A 24 1.74 5.40 -0.95
N ALA A 25 0.96 6.48 -0.88
CA ALA A 25 1.45 7.76 -0.36
C ALA A 25 1.74 7.68 1.15
N LEU A 26 0.87 6.99 1.92
CA LEU A 26 1.05 6.74 3.35
C LEU A 26 2.34 5.94 3.63
N ARG A 27 2.58 4.85 2.88
CA ARG A 27 3.81 4.08 2.98
C ARG A 27 5.04 4.94 2.67
N ASN A 28 5.06 5.56 1.50
CA ASN A 28 6.21 6.33 1.03
C ASN A 28 6.50 7.50 1.97
N TRP A 29 5.47 8.20 2.48
CA TRP A 29 5.63 9.25 3.47
C TRP A 29 6.16 8.71 4.79
N GLY A 30 5.62 7.60 5.29
CA GLY A 30 6.07 6.96 6.52
C GLY A 30 7.55 6.60 6.47
N LEU A 31 7.97 5.92 5.40
CA LEU A 31 9.37 5.58 5.15
C LEU A 31 10.26 6.82 5.06
N LEU A 32 9.93 7.73 4.14
CA LEU A 32 10.73 8.93 3.85
C LEU A 32 10.87 9.83 5.08
N SER A 33 9.78 10.14 5.77
CA SER A 33 9.78 11.07 6.91
C SER A 33 10.56 10.53 8.11
N HIS A 34 10.55 9.22 8.33
CA HIS A 34 11.31 8.60 9.42
C HIS A 34 12.79 8.44 9.09
N LEU A 35 13.13 8.05 7.85
CA LEU A 35 14.52 7.98 7.40
C LEU A 35 15.19 9.36 7.40
N ALA A 36 14.44 10.41 7.04
CA ALA A 36 14.93 11.80 7.07
C ALA A 36 15.36 12.29 8.47
N ARG A 37 14.93 11.62 9.55
CA ARG A 37 15.37 11.95 10.92
C ARG A 37 16.84 11.59 11.17
N ARG A 38 17.42 10.67 10.38
CA ARG A 38 18.78 10.12 10.58
C ARG A 38 19.65 10.20 9.34
N HIS A 39 19.06 10.39 8.17
CA HIS A 39 19.72 10.36 6.88
C HIS A 39 19.39 11.60 6.06
N ARG A 40 20.24 11.91 5.09
CA ARG A 40 19.97 12.98 4.14
C ARG A 40 19.14 12.42 2.99
N VAL A 41 17.84 12.70 3.00
CA VAL A 41 16.89 12.19 2.00
C VAL A 41 16.64 13.22 0.91
N SER A 42 16.69 12.78 -0.35
CA SER A 42 16.28 13.55 -1.52
C SER A 42 15.17 12.81 -2.28
N LEU A 43 14.31 13.56 -2.97
CA LEU A 43 13.11 13.02 -3.61
C LEU A 43 13.02 13.45 -5.07
N LEU A 44 12.93 12.48 -5.98
CA LEU A 44 12.52 12.68 -7.36
C LEU A 44 11.18 11.97 -7.58
N SER A 45 10.11 12.75 -7.68
CA SER A 45 8.75 12.22 -7.69
C SER A 45 7.99 12.60 -8.93
N PHE A 46 7.10 11.72 -9.36
CA PHE A 46 6.00 12.15 -10.21
C PHE A 46 4.94 12.95 -9.43
N VAL A 47 4.17 13.77 -10.14
CA VAL A 47 3.00 14.50 -9.61
C VAL A 47 1.77 13.97 -10.33
N ALA A 48 0.85 13.37 -9.56
CA ALA A 48 -0.41 12.90 -10.12
C ALA A 48 -1.28 14.10 -10.56
N PRO A 49 -2.18 13.94 -11.55
CA PRO A 49 -3.00 15.04 -12.08
C PRO A 49 -3.84 15.79 -11.03
N GLU A 50 -4.21 15.12 -9.94
CA GLU A 50 -4.99 15.70 -8.84
C GLU A 50 -4.11 16.38 -7.75
N GLN A 51 -2.78 16.31 -7.87
CA GLN A 51 -1.83 16.87 -6.91
C GLN A 51 -1.28 18.22 -7.38
N GLU A 52 -1.06 19.11 -6.43
CA GLU A 52 -0.33 20.34 -6.71
C GLU A 52 1.15 20.03 -7.03
N PRO A 53 1.72 20.60 -8.11
CA PRO A 53 3.12 20.37 -8.46
C PRO A 53 4.13 20.89 -7.43
N ARG A 54 3.72 21.85 -6.60
CA ARG A 54 4.56 22.46 -5.58
C ARG A 54 4.57 21.57 -4.34
N PRO A 55 5.74 21.09 -3.89
CA PRO A 55 5.83 20.30 -2.67
C PRO A 55 5.28 21.07 -1.46
N ALA A 56 4.47 20.40 -0.64
CA ALA A 56 3.94 20.98 0.59
C ALA A 56 5.06 21.26 1.62
N PRO A 57 4.85 22.19 2.57
CA PRO A 57 5.86 22.51 3.59
C PRO A 57 6.37 21.32 4.39
N PRO A 58 5.54 20.35 4.84
CA PRO A 58 6.04 19.17 5.57
C PRO A 58 7.02 18.33 4.75
N LEU A 59 6.75 18.15 3.46
CA LEU A 59 7.65 17.42 2.57
C LEU A 59 8.96 18.17 2.33
N SER A 60 8.87 19.49 2.16
CA SER A 60 10.05 20.37 1.98
C SER A 60 10.92 20.45 3.23
N ALA A 61 10.35 20.27 4.43
CA ALA A 61 11.09 20.29 5.68
C ALA A 61 11.92 19.02 5.91
N VAL A 62 11.50 17.87 5.37
CA VAL A 62 12.18 16.58 5.56
C VAL A 62 13.17 16.24 4.44
N CYS A 63 12.94 16.72 3.22
CA CYS A 63 13.81 16.43 2.08
C CYS A 63 14.87 17.52 1.88
N ALA A 64 16.13 17.11 1.71
CA ALA A 64 17.23 18.01 1.35
C ALA A 64 17.08 18.58 -0.07
N ARG A 65 16.46 17.83 -0.97
CA ARG A 65 16.16 18.23 -2.35
C ARG A 65 14.89 17.54 -2.81
N ILE A 66 14.01 18.28 -3.47
CA ILE A 66 12.80 17.74 -4.09
C ILE A 66 12.76 18.21 -5.54
N GLU A 67 12.51 17.29 -6.46
CA GLU A 67 12.18 17.62 -7.84
C GLU A 67 10.99 16.80 -8.31
N THR A 68 10.09 17.48 -9.02
CA THR A 68 8.81 16.94 -9.45
C THR A 68 8.71 16.88 -10.97
N VAL A 69 8.09 15.82 -11.47
CA VAL A 69 7.83 15.59 -12.90
C VAL A 69 6.34 15.30 -13.08
N PRO A 70 5.62 15.90 -14.03
CA PRO A 70 4.23 15.53 -14.28
C PRO A 70 4.12 14.07 -14.76
N GLN A 71 3.11 13.34 -14.30
CA GLN A 71 2.85 11.99 -14.80
C GLN A 71 2.58 12.01 -16.32
N PRO A 72 3.18 11.09 -17.09
CA PRO A 72 2.91 11.00 -18.51
C PRO A 72 1.48 10.48 -18.75
N VAL A 73 0.79 11.05 -19.76
CA VAL A 73 -0.52 10.56 -20.19
C VAL A 73 -0.34 9.63 -21.39
N ARG A 74 -0.91 8.42 -21.33
CA ARG A 74 -0.88 7.45 -22.43
C ARG A 74 -2.27 7.29 -23.05
N SER A 75 -2.36 7.57 -24.34
CA SER A 75 -3.58 7.33 -25.12
C SER A 75 -3.85 5.84 -25.31
N LEU A 76 -5.11 5.48 -25.56
CA LEU A 76 -5.49 4.10 -25.89
C LEU A 76 -4.77 3.57 -27.13
N SER A 77 -4.58 4.42 -28.15
CA SER A 77 -3.82 4.06 -29.36
C SER A 77 -2.36 3.72 -29.05
N ARG A 78 -1.71 4.47 -28.16
CA ARG A 78 -0.35 4.19 -27.70
C ARG A 78 -0.31 2.88 -26.92
N ARG A 79 -1.26 2.63 -26.01
CA ARG A 79 -1.35 1.36 -25.27
C ARG A 79 -1.52 0.15 -26.20
N LEU A 80 -2.37 0.27 -27.23
CA LEU A 80 -2.57 -0.80 -28.20
C LEU A 80 -1.30 -1.04 -29.04
N ARG A 81 -0.65 0.03 -29.51
CA ARG A 81 0.63 -0.07 -30.23
C ARG A 81 1.70 -0.73 -29.37
N ASP A 82 1.83 -0.31 -28.11
CA ASP A 82 2.82 -0.87 -27.19
C ASP A 82 2.50 -2.35 -26.86
N LEU A 83 1.22 -2.72 -26.76
CA LEU A 83 0.82 -4.12 -26.62
C LEU A 83 1.35 -4.97 -27.80
N LEU A 84 1.37 -4.44 -29.02
CA LEU A 84 1.83 -5.15 -30.21
C LEU A 84 3.36 -5.10 -30.41
N LEU A 85 4.00 -3.98 -30.09
CA LEU A 85 5.39 -3.71 -30.47
C LEU A 85 6.42 -3.97 -29.38
N THR A 86 6.04 -4.02 -28.10
CA THR A 86 6.99 -4.25 -27.00
C THR A 86 6.65 -5.50 -26.20
N ARG A 87 7.69 -6.10 -25.62
CA ARG A 87 7.58 -7.22 -24.67
C ARG A 87 7.42 -6.74 -23.22
N GLN A 88 7.49 -5.42 -22.97
CA GLN A 88 7.31 -4.85 -21.65
C GLN A 88 5.82 -4.86 -21.23
N PRO A 89 5.53 -5.06 -19.93
CA PRO A 89 4.17 -4.94 -19.42
C PRO A 89 3.71 -3.47 -19.43
N ASP A 90 2.40 -3.26 -19.52
CA ASP A 90 1.78 -1.94 -19.57
C ASP A 90 2.16 -1.06 -18.36
N MET A 91 2.39 -1.71 -17.22
CA MET A 91 2.76 -1.03 -15.97
C MET A 91 4.19 -0.49 -15.98
N ALA A 92 5.15 -1.18 -16.62
CA ALA A 92 6.51 -0.66 -16.79
C ALA A 92 6.55 0.60 -17.67
N LEU A 93 5.59 0.71 -18.58
CA LEU A 93 5.47 1.83 -19.52
C LEU A 93 4.59 2.95 -18.98
N ARG A 94 3.90 2.74 -17.86
CA ARG A 94 2.91 3.68 -17.34
C ARG A 94 3.54 5.01 -16.93
N LEU A 95 4.71 4.95 -16.31
CA LEU A 95 5.45 6.12 -15.84
C LEU A 95 6.73 6.38 -16.63
N GLU A 96 6.88 5.83 -17.83
CA GLU A 96 8.02 6.12 -18.71
C GLU A 96 7.97 7.59 -19.16
N SER A 97 9.03 8.34 -18.85
CA SER A 97 9.12 9.77 -19.12
C SER A 97 10.55 10.18 -19.47
N PRO A 98 10.80 10.71 -20.68
CA PRO A 98 12.10 11.25 -21.07
C PRO A 98 12.58 12.38 -20.13
N LEU A 99 11.64 13.16 -19.60
CA LEU A 99 11.96 14.22 -18.63
C LEU A 99 12.48 13.61 -17.33
N PHE A 100 11.80 12.58 -16.79
CA PHE A 100 12.24 11.91 -15.57
C PHE A 100 13.62 11.25 -15.77
N ARG A 101 13.84 10.55 -16.90
CA ARG A 101 15.16 10.01 -17.27
C ARG A 101 16.24 11.08 -17.22
N ARG A 102 16.02 12.20 -17.93
CA ARG A 102 16.99 13.30 -17.99
C ARG A 102 17.30 13.88 -16.60
N ARG A 103 16.28 14.05 -15.74
CA ARG A 103 16.49 14.57 -14.37
C ARG A 103 17.25 13.57 -13.51
N LEU A 104 16.88 12.30 -13.54
CA LEU A 104 17.57 11.25 -12.79
C LEU A 104 19.04 11.12 -13.21
N THR A 105 19.32 11.08 -14.52
CA THR A 105 20.70 11.05 -15.04
C THR A 105 21.50 12.27 -14.59
N ALA A 106 20.91 13.47 -14.63
CA ALA A 106 21.58 14.67 -14.17
C ALA A 106 21.90 14.62 -12.66
N TRP A 107 21.00 14.10 -11.84
CA TRP A 107 21.22 13.95 -10.40
C TRP A 107 22.34 12.97 -10.09
N LEU A 108 22.31 11.78 -10.72
CA LEU A 108 23.34 10.75 -10.55
C LEU A 108 24.73 11.24 -10.97
N ALA A 109 24.81 12.21 -11.91
CA ALA A 109 26.06 12.83 -12.32
C ALA A 109 26.54 13.95 -11.37
N GLN A 110 25.62 14.65 -10.70
CA GLN A 110 25.90 15.81 -9.85
C GLN A 110 26.17 15.45 -8.38
N GLU A 111 25.51 14.42 -7.87
CA GLU A 111 25.56 14.04 -6.46
C GLU A 111 25.71 12.52 -6.33
N ARG A 112 26.47 12.10 -5.30
CA ARG A 112 26.56 10.70 -4.91
C ARG A 112 25.42 10.36 -3.96
N PHE A 113 24.74 9.26 -4.27
CA PHE A 113 23.76 8.62 -3.41
C PHE A 113 24.30 7.27 -2.94
N ASP A 114 24.21 7.00 -1.65
CA ASP A 114 24.61 5.71 -1.08
C ASP A 114 23.52 4.67 -1.37
N VAL A 115 22.26 5.09 -1.32
CA VAL A 115 21.08 4.25 -1.56
C VAL A 115 20.10 4.96 -2.49
N VAL A 116 19.54 4.24 -3.46
CA VAL A 116 18.37 4.67 -4.24
C VAL A 116 17.20 3.74 -3.95
N HIS A 117 16.13 4.31 -3.41
CA HIS A 117 14.83 3.67 -3.19
C HIS A 117 13.97 3.80 -4.44
N VAL A 118 13.59 2.65 -5.00
CA VAL A 118 12.65 2.58 -6.12
C VAL A 118 11.32 2.08 -5.58
N GLU A 119 10.37 3.00 -5.40
CA GLU A 119 9.08 2.72 -4.77
C GLU A 119 8.06 2.27 -5.83
N GLY A 120 7.82 0.96 -5.92
CA GLY A 120 6.85 0.37 -6.83
C GLY A 120 7.39 0.08 -8.23
N ILE A 121 6.82 -0.97 -8.84
CA ILE A 121 7.28 -1.55 -10.11
C ILE A 121 7.18 -0.60 -11.32
N GLU A 122 6.32 0.41 -11.27
CA GLU A 122 6.14 1.40 -12.35
C GLU A 122 7.42 2.22 -12.57
N LEU A 123 8.22 2.42 -11.52
CA LEU A 123 9.51 3.11 -11.58
C LEU A 123 10.68 2.19 -11.89
N ALA A 124 10.46 0.87 -11.92
CA ALA A 124 11.53 -0.07 -12.20
C ALA A 124 12.04 0.03 -13.66
N CYS A 125 11.33 0.75 -14.53
CA CYS A 125 11.80 1.11 -15.86
C CYS A 125 13.04 2.02 -15.85
N TYR A 126 13.42 2.61 -14.71
CA TYR A 126 14.61 3.46 -14.55
C TYR A 126 15.82 2.75 -13.93
N LEU A 127 15.72 1.43 -13.67
CA LEU A 127 16.81 0.66 -13.05
C LEU A 127 18.06 0.58 -13.92
N ASP A 128 17.89 0.61 -15.25
CA ASP A 128 18.99 0.70 -16.21
C ASP A 128 19.93 1.86 -15.88
N LEU A 129 19.38 3.06 -15.69
CA LEU A 129 20.13 4.27 -15.34
C LEU A 129 20.88 4.12 -14.01
N LEU A 130 20.30 3.42 -13.04
CA LEU A 130 20.92 3.18 -11.73
C LEU A 130 22.07 2.18 -11.83
N THR A 131 21.90 1.11 -12.61
CA THR A 131 22.93 0.08 -12.79
C THR A 131 24.14 0.57 -13.58
N GLU A 132 23.93 1.50 -14.51
CA GLU A 132 24.97 2.11 -15.34
C GLU A 132 25.69 3.28 -14.65
N ALA A 133 25.12 3.83 -13.58
CA ALA A 133 25.69 4.96 -12.86
C ALA A 133 27.09 4.65 -12.29
N ARG A 134 27.95 5.68 -12.23
CA ARG A 134 29.32 5.60 -11.70
C ARG A 134 29.59 6.76 -10.73
N PRO A 135 29.73 6.50 -9.41
CA PRO A 135 29.59 5.19 -8.74
C PRO A 135 28.15 4.66 -8.78
N ARG A 136 27.99 3.34 -8.81
CA ARG A 136 26.67 2.69 -8.75
C ARG A 136 26.14 2.78 -7.32
N PRO A 137 24.95 3.38 -7.08
CA PRO A 137 24.34 3.39 -5.75
C PRO A 137 23.84 2.00 -5.37
N PHE A 138 23.61 1.76 -4.08
CA PHE A 138 22.88 0.58 -3.64
C PHE A 138 21.40 0.71 -4.01
N ILE A 139 20.87 -0.22 -4.78
CA ILE A 139 19.50 -0.18 -5.28
C ILE A 139 18.61 -1.01 -4.36
N LEU A 140 17.70 -0.33 -3.67
CA LEU A 140 16.62 -0.96 -2.93
C LEU A 140 15.32 -0.83 -3.75
N PHE A 141 14.73 -1.96 -4.10
CA PHE A 141 13.42 -2.01 -4.74
C PHE A 141 12.35 -2.34 -3.71
N ASP A 142 11.41 -1.43 -3.47
CA ASP A 142 10.25 -1.66 -2.60
C ASP A 142 9.06 -2.12 -3.45
N ASP A 143 8.79 -3.43 -3.38
CA ASP A 143 7.71 -4.05 -4.12
C ASP A 143 6.41 -3.94 -3.33
N HIS A 144 5.58 -2.97 -3.72
CA HIS A 144 4.36 -2.64 -3.00
C HIS A 144 3.32 -3.77 -3.07
N ASN A 145 3.32 -4.59 -4.12
CA ASN A 145 2.55 -5.82 -4.27
C ASN A 145 3.23 -6.73 -5.30
N CYS A 146 3.01 -8.05 -5.22
CA CYS A 146 3.36 -8.94 -6.33
C CYS A 146 2.39 -8.79 -7.52
N GLU A 147 2.71 -7.87 -8.42
CA GLU A 147 1.80 -7.44 -9.48
C GLU A 147 1.54 -8.53 -10.53
N TYR A 148 2.51 -9.43 -10.78
CA TYR A 148 2.24 -10.60 -11.62
C TYR A 148 1.16 -11.52 -11.03
N LEU A 149 1.03 -11.62 -9.70
CA LEU A 149 -0.02 -12.41 -9.06
C LEU A 149 -1.38 -11.71 -9.14
N LEU A 150 -1.41 -10.39 -8.94
CA LEU A 150 -2.64 -9.61 -9.11
C LEU A 150 -3.16 -9.76 -10.56
N GLN A 151 -2.27 -9.66 -11.55
CA GLN A 151 -2.62 -9.84 -12.95
C GLN A 151 -3.07 -11.28 -13.26
N ARG A 152 -2.44 -12.30 -12.65
CA ARG A 152 -2.88 -13.71 -12.77
C ARG A 152 -4.29 -13.91 -12.19
N ARG A 153 -4.59 -13.32 -11.03
CA ARG A 153 -5.93 -13.38 -10.42
C ARG A 153 -6.96 -12.73 -11.34
N ALA A 154 -6.66 -11.54 -11.88
CA ALA A 154 -7.52 -10.87 -12.85
C ALA A 154 -7.80 -11.75 -14.08
N PHE A 155 -6.77 -12.40 -14.64
CA PHE A 155 -6.93 -13.36 -15.75
C PHE A 155 -7.90 -14.50 -15.39
N LEU A 156 -7.69 -15.16 -14.25
CA LEU A 156 -8.53 -16.29 -13.82
C LEU A 156 -9.99 -15.85 -13.58
N THR A 157 -10.21 -14.68 -12.98
CA THR A 157 -11.55 -14.13 -12.74
C THR A 157 -12.25 -13.72 -14.04
N ASP A 158 -11.54 -13.11 -14.99
CA ASP A 158 -12.11 -12.72 -16.27
C ASP A 158 -12.45 -13.95 -17.14
N LEU A 159 -11.69 -15.05 -17.00
CA LEU A 159 -11.92 -16.29 -17.73
C LEU A 159 -13.25 -16.97 -17.38
N THR A 160 -13.74 -16.82 -16.14
CA THR A 160 -15.03 -17.40 -15.72
C THR A 160 -16.24 -16.70 -16.32
N HIS A 161 -16.06 -15.58 -17.03
CA HIS A 161 -17.14 -14.78 -17.61
C HIS A 161 -16.94 -14.65 -19.13
N PRO A 162 -17.71 -15.36 -19.98
CA PRO A 162 -17.53 -15.34 -21.44
C PRO A 162 -17.48 -13.94 -22.07
N ALA A 163 -18.28 -13.00 -21.57
CA ALA A 163 -18.27 -11.60 -22.02
C ALA A 163 -16.94 -10.87 -21.79
N ARG A 164 -16.07 -11.39 -20.91
CA ARG A 164 -14.78 -10.79 -20.52
C ARG A 164 -13.58 -11.54 -21.09
N TRP A 165 -13.76 -12.48 -22.01
CA TRP A 165 -12.63 -13.22 -22.61
C TRP A 165 -11.57 -12.36 -23.29
N HIS A 166 -11.96 -11.22 -23.90
CA HIS A 166 -11.01 -10.25 -24.43
C HIS A 166 -10.11 -9.64 -23.33
N ALA A 167 -10.69 -9.34 -22.16
CA ALA A 167 -9.96 -8.86 -20.99
C ALA A 167 -9.10 -9.97 -20.38
N ALA A 168 -9.57 -11.23 -20.41
CA ALA A 168 -8.78 -12.39 -20.02
C ALA A 168 -7.55 -12.56 -20.92
N ALA A 169 -7.72 -12.48 -22.25
CA ALA A 169 -6.59 -12.56 -23.20
C ALA A 169 -5.56 -11.44 -22.96
N TYR A 170 -6.02 -10.20 -22.76
CA TYR A 170 -5.15 -9.08 -22.38
C TYR A 170 -4.42 -9.38 -21.06
N SER A 171 -5.15 -9.84 -20.04
CA SER A 171 -4.60 -10.15 -18.72
C SER A 171 -3.59 -11.29 -18.76
N LEU A 172 -3.76 -12.29 -19.62
CA LEU A 172 -2.79 -13.37 -19.83
C LEU A 172 -1.48 -12.81 -20.40
N VAL A 173 -1.55 -11.97 -21.44
CA VAL A 173 -0.37 -11.33 -22.02
C VAL A 173 0.35 -10.48 -20.98
N GLN A 174 -0.39 -9.64 -20.24
CA GLN A 174 0.20 -8.80 -19.19
C GLN A 174 0.78 -9.62 -18.05
N TRP A 175 0.13 -10.71 -17.63
CA TRP A 175 0.64 -11.60 -16.58
C TRP A 175 1.99 -12.20 -16.97
N LEU A 176 2.11 -12.72 -18.19
CA LEU A 176 3.36 -13.30 -18.69
C LEU A 176 4.49 -12.27 -18.84
N ARG A 177 4.14 -11.02 -19.17
CA ARG A 177 5.10 -9.91 -19.26
C ARG A 177 5.52 -9.42 -17.88
N LEU A 178 4.58 -9.23 -16.96
CA LEU A 178 4.85 -8.85 -15.57
C LEU A 178 5.72 -9.87 -14.87
N ARG A 179 5.40 -11.16 -15.01
CA ARG A 179 6.21 -12.24 -14.43
C ARG A 179 7.68 -12.14 -14.87
N ARG A 180 7.95 -11.85 -16.15
CA ARG A 180 9.32 -11.67 -16.65
C ARG A 180 9.95 -10.38 -16.15
N PHE A 181 9.21 -9.28 -16.21
CA PHE A 181 9.69 -7.95 -15.83
C PHE A 181 10.01 -7.88 -14.33
N GLU A 182 9.10 -8.30 -13.47
CA GLU A 182 9.26 -8.32 -12.02
C GLU A 182 10.42 -9.24 -11.59
N ALA A 183 10.58 -10.40 -12.26
CA ALA A 183 11.75 -11.25 -12.06
C ALA A 183 13.07 -10.57 -12.47
N TRP A 184 13.06 -9.80 -13.56
CA TRP A 184 14.22 -9.00 -13.98
C TRP A 184 14.52 -7.91 -12.94
N VAL A 185 13.51 -7.16 -12.50
CA VAL A 185 13.64 -6.11 -11.48
C VAL A 185 14.28 -6.65 -10.20
N CYS A 186 13.75 -7.77 -9.68
CA CYS A 186 14.26 -8.41 -8.47
C CYS A 186 15.73 -8.88 -8.60
N ARG A 187 16.19 -9.18 -9.82
CA ARG A 187 17.59 -9.57 -10.07
C ARG A 187 18.53 -8.38 -10.18
N GLN A 188 18.04 -7.20 -10.56
CA GLN A 188 18.85 -5.98 -10.70
C GLN A 188 19.01 -5.22 -9.38
N ALA A 189 18.03 -5.32 -8.48
CA ALA A 189 18.08 -4.68 -7.17
C ALA A 189 19.12 -5.37 -6.27
N ASP A 190 19.84 -4.59 -5.45
CA ASP A 190 20.73 -5.16 -4.43
C ASP A 190 19.93 -5.71 -3.24
N ARG A 191 18.77 -5.09 -2.95
CA ARG A 191 17.76 -5.59 -2.02
C ARG A 191 16.35 -5.38 -2.56
N VAL A 192 15.49 -6.34 -2.24
CA VAL A 192 14.06 -6.30 -2.52
C VAL A 192 13.31 -6.30 -1.20
N VAL A 193 12.36 -5.39 -1.06
CA VAL A 193 11.42 -5.32 0.06
C VAL A 193 10.07 -5.82 -0.42
N ALA A 194 9.44 -6.66 0.39
CA ALA A 194 8.08 -7.16 0.17
C ALA A 194 7.19 -6.69 1.32
N VAL A 195 5.94 -6.32 1.04
CA VAL A 195 5.02 -5.82 2.06
C VAL A 195 4.40 -6.91 2.94
N SER A 196 4.50 -8.18 2.56
CA SER A 196 3.96 -9.29 3.33
C SER A 196 4.79 -10.57 3.16
N GLU A 197 4.60 -11.54 4.05
CA GLU A 197 5.18 -12.88 3.89
C GLU A 197 4.65 -13.59 2.64
N ALA A 198 3.39 -13.36 2.28
CA ALA A 198 2.80 -13.90 1.05
C ALA A 198 3.50 -13.35 -0.20
N ASP A 199 3.78 -12.03 -0.23
CA ASP A 199 4.53 -11.40 -1.32
C ASP A 199 5.98 -11.88 -1.32
N SER A 200 6.63 -11.99 -0.15
CA SER A 200 7.99 -12.55 -0.06
C SER A 200 8.07 -13.99 -0.58
N ALA A 201 7.10 -14.84 -0.26
CA ALA A 201 7.03 -16.22 -0.77
C ALA A 201 6.78 -16.25 -2.28
N ALA A 202 5.94 -15.34 -2.80
CA ALA A 202 5.70 -15.18 -4.22
C ALA A 202 6.96 -14.77 -4.98
N LEU A 203 7.67 -13.76 -4.49
CA LEU A 203 8.93 -13.28 -5.07
C LEU A 203 10.04 -14.35 -5.01
N ARG A 204 10.13 -15.11 -3.91
CA ARG A 204 11.05 -16.27 -3.79
C ARG A 204 10.74 -17.35 -4.82
N SER A 205 9.46 -17.61 -5.07
CA SER A 205 9.02 -18.55 -6.11
C SER A 205 9.30 -18.02 -7.52
N LEU A 206 9.28 -16.70 -7.70
CA LEU A 206 9.54 -16.03 -8.97
C LEU A 206 11.04 -16.01 -9.31
N VAL A 207 11.89 -15.75 -8.32
CA VAL A 207 13.35 -15.70 -8.45
C VAL A 207 13.99 -16.60 -7.38
N PRO A 208 14.35 -17.85 -7.72
CA PRO A 208 15.02 -18.74 -6.79
C PRO A 208 16.31 -18.13 -6.23
N GLY A 209 16.50 -18.24 -4.90
CA GLY A 209 17.64 -17.65 -4.19
C GLY A 209 17.49 -16.18 -3.82
N LEU A 210 16.40 -15.52 -4.21
CA LEU A 210 16.06 -14.20 -3.69
C LEU A 210 15.72 -14.29 -2.20
N SER A 211 16.15 -13.31 -1.41
CA SER A 211 15.81 -13.19 0.00
C SER A 211 15.21 -11.81 0.26
N PRO A 212 13.91 -11.60 -0.06
CA PRO A 212 13.24 -10.34 0.19
C PRO A 212 13.13 -10.07 1.69
N ILE A 213 13.24 -8.80 2.06
CA ILE A 213 12.95 -8.36 3.43
C ILE A 213 11.47 -8.06 3.52
N VAL A 214 10.79 -8.66 4.49
CA VAL A 214 9.39 -8.35 4.74
C VAL A 214 9.30 -7.08 5.58
N LEU A 215 8.72 -6.03 5.01
CA LEU A 215 8.47 -4.75 5.66
C LEU A 215 7.00 -4.35 5.41
N PRO A 216 6.09 -4.67 6.34
CA PRO A 216 4.69 -4.37 6.18
C PRO A 216 4.43 -2.87 6.10
N ASN A 217 3.24 -2.51 5.64
CA ASN A 217 2.77 -1.14 5.75
C ASN A 217 2.56 -0.79 7.23
N GLY A 218 3.12 0.33 7.65
CA GLY A 218 2.99 0.84 9.02
C GLY A 218 2.18 2.12 9.10
N ILE A 219 1.99 2.57 10.34
CA ILE A 219 1.42 3.87 10.65
C ILE A 219 2.30 4.60 11.67
N ASP A 220 2.13 5.92 11.74
CA ASP A 220 2.67 6.70 12.85
C ASP A 220 1.63 6.66 13.99
N VAL A 221 1.89 5.87 15.03
CA VAL A 221 0.93 5.71 16.15
C VAL A 221 0.66 7.04 16.83
N ASP A 222 1.61 7.98 16.82
CA ASP A 222 1.44 9.29 17.47
C ASP A 222 0.49 10.20 16.68
N ALA A 223 0.21 9.89 15.41
CA ALA A 223 -0.83 10.54 14.62
C ALA A 223 -2.26 10.02 14.94
N TYR A 224 -2.37 8.87 15.61
CA TYR A 224 -3.62 8.17 15.94
C TYR A 224 -3.75 8.00 17.45
N ARG A 225 -4.00 9.10 18.15
CA ARG A 225 -3.94 9.13 19.63
C ARG A 225 -5.29 8.76 20.28
N PRO A 226 -5.31 7.93 21.32
CA PRO A 226 -6.54 7.58 22.05
C PRO A 226 -7.23 8.77 22.74
N ASP A 227 -6.52 9.85 23.03
CA ASP A 227 -7.03 11.07 23.68
C ASP A 227 -7.61 12.10 22.70
N THR A 228 -7.69 11.75 21.40
CA THR A 228 -8.34 12.59 20.39
C THR A 228 -9.82 12.79 20.75
N PRO A 229 -10.34 14.03 20.77
CA PRO A 229 -11.75 14.26 21.05
C PRO A 229 -12.63 13.70 19.92
N PRO A 230 -13.79 13.09 20.25
CA PRO A 230 -14.69 12.54 19.24
C PRO A 230 -15.33 13.64 18.39
N ALA A 231 -15.70 13.31 17.16
CA ALA A 231 -16.44 14.24 16.30
C ALA A 231 -17.79 14.63 16.94
N PRO A 232 -18.25 15.88 16.78
CA PRO A 232 -19.52 16.33 17.36
C PRO A 232 -20.71 15.47 16.90
N GLY A 233 -21.64 15.20 17.83
CA GLY A 233 -22.88 14.47 17.54
C GLY A 233 -22.77 12.95 17.55
N MET A 234 -21.59 12.38 17.80
CA MET A 234 -21.44 10.93 17.94
C MET A 234 -21.97 10.44 19.30
N GLY A 235 -22.92 9.49 19.26
CA GLY A 235 -23.50 8.85 20.43
C GLY A 235 -22.68 7.68 20.98
N GLN A 236 -23.09 7.13 22.12
CA GLN A 236 -22.39 6.03 22.81
C GLN A 236 -22.44 4.68 22.07
N ALA A 237 -23.33 4.54 21.08
CA ALA A 237 -23.46 3.37 20.23
C ALA A 237 -23.03 3.66 18.77
N ALA A 238 -22.05 4.54 18.58
CA ALA A 238 -21.52 4.88 17.27
C ALA A 238 -20.67 3.73 16.68
N LEU A 239 -21.06 3.26 15.51
CA LEU A 239 -20.37 2.26 14.70
C LEU A 239 -19.65 2.99 13.58
N VAL A 240 -18.34 2.78 13.39
CA VAL A 240 -17.55 3.60 12.45
C VAL A 240 -16.85 2.75 11.41
N PHE A 241 -16.91 3.18 10.16
CA PHE A 241 -16.10 2.66 9.05
C PHE A 241 -15.49 3.81 8.26
N THR A 242 -14.16 3.81 8.08
CA THR A 242 -13.46 4.81 7.25
C THR A 242 -13.04 4.24 5.90
N GLY A 243 -12.97 5.07 4.85
CA GLY A 243 -12.36 4.65 3.59
C GLY A 243 -12.67 5.54 2.38
N LYS A 244 -12.19 5.10 1.22
CA LYS A 244 -12.48 5.71 -0.07
C LYS A 244 -13.75 5.06 -0.66
N MET A 245 -14.84 5.81 -0.77
CA MET A 245 -16.19 5.26 -1.00
C MET A 245 -16.57 5.06 -2.46
N ASP A 246 -15.63 5.26 -3.39
CA ASP A 246 -15.70 4.84 -4.80
C ASP A 246 -14.86 3.56 -5.05
N PHE A 247 -14.17 3.06 -4.02
CA PHE A 247 -13.49 1.77 -4.08
C PHE A 247 -14.49 0.64 -3.86
N ARG A 248 -14.63 -0.24 -4.87
CA ARG A 248 -15.64 -1.31 -4.91
C ARG A 248 -15.72 -2.16 -3.62
N PRO A 249 -14.61 -2.63 -3.03
CA PRO A 249 -14.65 -3.30 -1.72
C PRO A 249 -15.29 -2.51 -0.58
N ASN A 250 -15.06 -1.20 -0.51
CA ASN A 250 -15.65 -0.37 0.54
C ASN A 250 -17.15 -0.16 0.30
N VAL A 251 -17.57 0.03 -0.96
CA VAL A 251 -18.99 0.14 -1.33
C VAL A 251 -19.75 -1.13 -0.96
N ASP A 252 -19.19 -2.30 -1.30
CA ASP A 252 -19.77 -3.60 -0.95
C ASP A 252 -19.89 -3.79 0.57
N ALA A 253 -18.82 -3.48 1.31
CA ALA A 253 -18.78 -3.62 2.76
C ALA A 253 -19.82 -2.74 3.47
N VAL A 254 -19.93 -1.48 3.06
CA VAL A 254 -20.89 -0.53 3.62
C VAL A 254 -22.32 -0.95 3.34
N LEU A 255 -22.63 -1.35 2.09
CA LEU A 255 -23.97 -1.79 1.73
C LEU A 255 -24.36 -3.06 2.49
N TRP A 256 -23.47 -4.05 2.54
CA TRP A 256 -23.71 -5.29 3.27
C TRP A 256 -23.93 -5.04 4.76
N PHE A 257 -23.09 -4.20 5.39
CA PHE A 257 -23.25 -3.88 6.80
C PHE A 257 -24.57 -3.14 7.07
N ALA A 258 -24.88 -2.11 6.28
CA ALA A 258 -26.09 -1.31 6.47
C ALA A 258 -27.37 -2.11 6.22
N GLN A 259 -27.37 -3.04 5.27
CA GLN A 259 -28.56 -3.81 4.87
C GLN A 259 -28.74 -5.09 5.69
N GLU A 260 -27.65 -5.79 6.02
CA GLU A 260 -27.72 -7.11 6.64
C GLU A 260 -27.34 -7.07 8.13
N VAL A 261 -26.45 -6.20 8.57
CA VAL A 261 -25.93 -6.26 9.95
C VAL A 261 -26.60 -5.23 10.85
N LEU A 262 -26.67 -3.97 10.41
CA LEU A 262 -27.20 -2.85 11.18
C LEU A 262 -28.65 -3.07 11.66
N PRO A 263 -29.59 -3.63 10.85
CA PRO A 263 -30.95 -3.87 11.33
C PRO A 263 -31.01 -4.84 12.50
N ARG A 264 -30.16 -5.87 12.50
CA ARG A 264 -30.06 -6.86 13.59
C ARG A 264 -29.53 -6.22 14.88
N ILE A 265 -28.54 -5.33 14.77
CA ILE A 265 -28.03 -4.56 15.91
C ILE A 265 -29.13 -3.63 16.47
N ARG A 266 -29.85 -2.94 15.59
CA ARG A 266 -30.87 -1.95 15.97
C ARG A 266 -32.14 -2.54 16.59
N GLN A 267 -32.42 -3.82 16.35
CA GLN A 267 -33.47 -4.55 17.06
C GLN A 267 -33.20 -4.61 18.58
N GLU A 268 -31.93 -4.66 18.95
CA GLU A 268 -31.49 -4.79 20.35
C GLU A 268 -31.02 -3.46 20.95
N ILE A 269 -30.44 -2.57 20.13
CA ILE A 269 -29.91 -1.25 20.51
C ILE A 269 -30.44 -0.21 19.50
N PRO A 270 -31.66 0.32 19.68
CA PRO A 270 -32.30 1.25 18.74
C PRO A 270 -31.55 2.57 18.50
N GLU A 271 -30.61 2.93 19.36
CA GLU A 271 -29.75 4.10 19.27
C GLU A 271 -28.44 3.86 18.48
N ALA A 272 -28.17 2.62 18.05
CA ALA A 272 -26.97 2.29 17.29
C ALA A 272 -26.93 3.03 15.95
N HIS A 273 -25.83 3.74 15.69
CA HIS A 273 -25.71 4.67 14.57
C HIS A 273 -24.46 4.40 13.74
N PHE A 274 -24.59 4.21 12.43
CA PHE A 274 -23.49 3.85 11.55
C PHE A 274 -22.91 5.07 10.82
N TRP A 275 -21.66 5.40 11.14
CA TRP A 275 -20.89 6.48 10.55
C TRP A 275 -19.97 5.95 9.45
N ILE A 276 -20.29 6.32 8.22
CA ILE A 276 -19.52 6.00 7.01
C ILE A 276 -18.68 7.23 6.66
N VAL A 277 -17.40 7.18 7.00
CA VAL A 277 -16.49 8.32 6.94
C VAL A 277 -15.56 8.17 5.73
N GLY A 278 -15.73 9.02 4.72
CA GLY A 278 -14.97 8.78 3.50
C GLY A 278 -15.32 9.62 2.29
N GLN A 279 -14.28 9.97 1.53
CA GLN A 279 -14.42 10.74 0.30
C GLN A 279 -15.05 9.94 -0.85
N ARG A 280 -15.62 10.66 -1.81
CA ARG A 280 -16.16 10.14 -3.08
C ARG A 280 -17.21 9.03 -2.89
N PRO A 281 -18.32 9.28 -2.17
CA PRO A 281 -19.39 8.30 -2.06
C PRO A 281 -19.90 7.90 -3.44
N HIS A 282 -19.81 6.60 -3.74
CA HIS A 282 -20.36 6.05 -4.98
C HIS A 282 -21.89 6.22 -4.99
N PRO A 283 -22.54 6.50 -6.15
CA PRO A 283 -24.00 6.69 -6.22
C PRO A 283 -24.84 5.53 -5.67
N ARG A 284 -24.26 4.31 -5.65
CA ARG A 284 -24.89 3.14 -5.01
C ARG A 284 -25.15 3.31 -3.51
N LEU A 285 -24.48 4.25 -2.85
CA LEU A 285 -24.66 4.56 -1.44
C LEU A 285 -25.73 5.64 -1.19
N ASP A 286 -26.26 6.29 -2.23
CA ASP A 286 -27.25 7.36 -2.07
C ASP A 286 -28.52 6.94 -1.30
N PRO A 287 -29.06 5.71 -1.46
CA PRO A 287 -30.19 5.25 -0.64
C PRO A 287 -29.91 5.24 0.87
N LEU A 288 -28.64 5.14 1.29
CA LEU A 288 -28.28 5.17 2.72
C LEU A 288 -28.38 6.58 3.32
N ARG A 289 -28.45 7.63 2.50
CA ARG A 289 -28.57 9.01 3.00
C ARG A 289 -29.91 9.31 3.65
N SER A 290 -30.95 8.57 3.27
CA SER A 290 -32.29 8.67 3.84
C SER A 290 -32.50 7.81 5.07
N ASP A 291 -31.54 6.96 5.44
CA ASP A 291 -31.64 6.13 6.63
C ASP A 291 -31.26 6.96 7.87
N PRO A 292 -32.18 7.17 8.84
CA PRO A 292 -31.89 7.98 10.03
C PRO A 292 -30.82 7.36 10.94
N ALA A 293 -30.50 6.08 10.79
CA ALA A 293 -29.47 5.39 11.56
C ALA A 293 -28.09 5.43 10.90
N VAL A 294 -27.94 6.12 9.77
CA VAL A 294 -26.71 6.17 8.99
C VAL A 294 -26.28 7.61 8.75
N THR A 295 -24.98 7.88 8.91
CA THR A 295 -24.37 9.13 8.48
C THR A 295 -23.28 8.86 7.46
N LEU A 296 -23.48 9.36 6.24
CA LEU A 296 -22.49 9.35 5.17
C LEU A 296 -21.83 10.73 5.07
N THR A 297 -20.64 10.89 5.65
CA THR A 297 -20.01 12.20 5.84
C THR A 297 -19.51 12.83 4.54
N GLY A 298 -19.11 12.00 3.56
CA GLY A 298 -18.28 12.46 2.45
C GLY A 298 -16.84 12.74 2.90
N ARG A 299 -16.13 13.61 2.18
CA ARG A 299 -14.75 14.02 2.52
C ARG A 299 -14.77 14.83 3.81
N VAL A 300 -13.92 14.45 4.76
CA VAL A 300 -13.67 15.16 6.02
C VAL A 300 -12.23 15.65 6.05
N GLU A 301 -11.93 16.64 6.89
CA GLU A 301 -10.57 17.15 7.08
C GLU A 301 -9.67 16.11 7.76
N GLU A 302 -10.15 15.56 8.89
CA GLU A 302 -9.45 14.56 9.69
C GLU A 302 -10.40 13.39 10.01
N ILE A 303 -9.89 12.16 9.94
CA ILE A 303 -10.68 10.94 10.24
C ILE A 303 -10.60 10.56 11.73
N GLN A 304 -9.58 11.03 12.43
CA GLN A 304 -9.22 10.67 13.80
C GLN A 304 -10.35 11.01 14.77
N PRO A 305 -11.01 12.19 14.72
CA PRO A 305 -12.16 12.46 15.59
C PRO A 305 -13.31 11.46 15.42
N TYR A 306 -13.52 10.94 14.20
CA TYR A 306 -14.54 9.94 13.96
C TYR A 306 -14.14 8.56 14.48
N ILE A 307 -12.87 8.17 14.28
CA ILE A 307 -12.35 6.92 14.84
C ILE A 307 -12.42 6.98 16.37
N ALA A 308 -12.02 8.08 16.99
CA ALA A 308 -12.08 8.28 18.45
C ALA A 308 -13.50 8.11 19.01
N GLY A 309 -14.51 8.62 18.31
CA GLY A 309 -15.91 8.48 18.69
C GLY A 309 -16.50 7.10 18.45
N ALA A 310 -15.77 6.17 17.82
CA ALA A 310 -16.26 4.81 17.61
C ALA A 310 -16.42 4.08 18.94
N ALA A 311 -17.65 3.66 19.23
CA ALA A 311 -17.92 2.65 20.24
C ALA A 311 -17.44 1.28 19.76
N VAL A 312 -17.68 0.98 18.48
CA VAL A 312 -17.09 -0.17 17.79
C VAL A 312 -16.67 0.27 16.40
N TYR A 313 -15.42 -0.03 16.03
CA TYR A 313 -14.93 0.19 14.68
C TYR A 313 -15.17 -1.07 13.85
N VAL A 314 -15.90 -0.97 12.74
CA VAL A 314 -16.33 -2.13 11.95
C VAL A 314 -15.57 -2.21 10.62
N ILE A 315 -15.12 -3.41 10.24
CA ILE A 315 -14.43 -3.69 8.96
C ILE A 315 -15.13 -4.84 8.22
N PRO A 316 -16.31 -4.60 7.61
CA PRO A 316 -17.14 -5.61 6.98
C PRO A 316 -16.71 -5.96 5.54
N ILE A 317 -15.40 -6.05 5.28
CA ILE A 317 -14.85 -6.21 3.92
C ILE A 317 -14.92 -7.68 3.45
N ARG A 318 -15.76 -7.97 2.45
CA ARG A 318 -15.95 -9.34 1.91
C ARG A 318 -15.32 -9.58 0.55
N MET A 319 -14.68 -8.57 -0.03
CA MET A 319 -13.98 -8.69 -1.31
C MET A 319 -12.77 -7.75 -1.43
N GLY A 320 -11.91 -8.02 -2.42
CA GLY A 320 -10.72 -7.23 -2.73
C GLY A 320 -9.49 -7.66 -1.92
N GLY A 321 -8.34 -7.08 -2.23
CA GLY A 321 -7.07 -7.35 -1.53
C GLY A 321 -6.38 -6.09 -1.03
N GLY A 322 -5.13 -6.26 -0.60
CA GLY A 322 -4.26 -5.20 -0.07
C GLY A 322 -4.46 -4.95 1.43
N THR A 323 -3.39 -4.51 2.09
CA THR A 323 -3.36 -4.25 3.54
C THR A 323 -4.40 -3.20 3.94
N ARG A 324 -5.20 -3.48 4.96
CA ARG A 324 -6.22 -2.57 5.49
C ARG A 324 -5.64 -1.67 6.58
N LEU A 325 -4.97 -0.59 6.19
CA LEU A 325 -4.41 0.38 7.15
C LEU A 325 -5.43 0.86 8.18
N LYS A 326 -6.70 0.99 7.81
CA LYS A 326 -7.81 1.34 8.70
C LYS A 326 -7.93 0.48 9.97
N LEU A 327 -7.49 -0.78 9.91
CA LEU A 327 -7.43 -1.67 11.07
C LEU A 327 -6.37 -1.16 12.06
N LEU A 328 -5.17 -0.83 11.57
CA LEU A 328 -4.10 -0.27 12.38
C LEU A 328 -4.47 1.11 12.94
N GLU A 329 -5.12 1.97 12.14
CA GLU A 329 -5.60 3.28 12.55
C GLU A 329 -6.56 3.18 13.74
N ALA A 330 -7.55 2.29 13.67
CA ALA A 330 -8.52 2.06 14.75
C ALA A 330 -7.87 1.46 15.99
N MET A 331 -7.00 0.45 15.81
CA MET A 331 -6.27 -0.18 16.90
C MET A 331 -5.34 0.80 17.61
N ALA A 332 -4.62 1.67 16.89
CA ALA A 332 -3.75 2.69 17.48
C ALA A 332 -4.50 3.68 18.39
N MET A 333 -5.78 3.94 18.09
CA MET A 333 -6.67 4.80 18.90
C MET A 333 -7.39 4.03 20.03
N GLU A 334 -6.98 2.80 20.32
CA GLU A 334 -7.59 1.92 21.32
C GLU A 334 -9.09 1.66 21.08
N ARG A 335 -9.53 1.63 19.81
CA ARG A 335 -10.92 1.27 19.49
C ARG A 335 -11.05 -0.24 19.37
N ALA A 336 -12.12 -0.79 19.94
CA ALA A 336 -12.48 -2.18 19.74
C ALA A 336 -12.93 -2.40 18.28
N VAL A 337 -12.35 -3.40 17.62
CA VAL A 337 -12.59 -3.68 16.19
C VAL A 337 -13.42 -4.95 16.04
N VAL A 338 -14.41 -4.92 15.16
CA VAL A 338 -15.04 -6.12 14.60
C VAL A 338 -14.73 -6.15 13.10
N SER A 339 -14.12 -7.23 12.62
CA SER A 339 -13.74 -7.37 11.22
C SER A 339 -14.21 -8.71 10.67
N THR A 340 -14.44 -8.74 9.36
CA THR A 340 -14.38 -10.01 8.62
C THR A 340 -12.96 -10.56 8.62
N ARG A 341 -12.79 -11.87 8.42
CA ARG A 341 -11.47 -12.49 8.27
C ARG A 341 -10.71 -11.89 7.08
N LEU A 342 -11.41 -11.64 5.97
CA LEU A 342 -10.83 -10.96 4.82
C LEU A 342 -10.48 -9.48 5.12
N GLY A 343 -11.27 -8.79 5.93
CA GLY A 343 -10.98 -7.43 6.39
C GLY A 343 -9.72 -7.32 7.25
N ALA A 344 -9.35 -8.40 7.95
CA ALA A 344 -8.13 -8.49 8.75
C ALA A 344 -6.97 -9.19 8.04
N GLU A 345 -7.13 -9.57 6.77
CA GLU A 345 -6.11 -10.28 6.00
C GLU A 345 -4.79 -9.48 5.95
N GLY A 346 -3.67 -10.18 6.17
CA GLY A 346 -2.33 -9.60 6.16
C GLY A 346 -1.84 -9.13 7.54
N PHE A 347 -2.65 -9.26 8.58
CA PHE A 347 -2.26 -9.01 9.96
C PHE A 347 -2.34 -10.32 10.78
N PRO A 348 -1.31 -10.69 11.55
CA PRO A 348 -1.32 -11.87 12.41
C PRO A 348 -2.07 -11.59 13.72
N VAL A 349 -3.32 -11.14 13.59
CA VAL A 349 -4.22 -10.86 14.72
C VAL A 349 -5.00 -12.11 15.10
N GLN A 350 -5.41 -12.19 16.36
CA GLN A 350 -6.15 -13.32 16.92
C GLN A 350 -7.56 -12.90 17.34
N ASP A 351 -8.54 -13.74 17.01
CA ASP A 351 -9.94 -13.55 17.38
C ASP A 351 -10.10 -13.62 18.90
N GLY A 352 -10.72 -12.60 19.49
CA GLY A 352 -10.90 -12.48 20.93
C GLY A 352 -9.74 -11.84 21.68
N GLU A 353 -8.59 -11.61 21.03
CA GLU A 353 -7.40 -10.99 21.65
C GLU A 353 -7.24 -9.52 21.26
N GLU A 354 -6.98 -9.21 19.98
CA GLU A 354 -6.86 -7.83 19.50
C GLU A 354 -8.15 -7.27 18.90
N LEU A 355 -9.03 -8.16 18.42
CA LEU A 355 -10.30 -7.82 17.77
C LEU A 355 -11.27 -8.99 17.82
N LEU A 356 -12.49 -8.81 17.30
CA LEU A 356 -13.41 -9.91 17.00
C LEU A 356 -13.51 -10.15 15.50
N LEU A 357 -13.48 -11.43 15.10
CA LEU A 357 -13.63 -11.89 13.72
C LEU A 357 -15.02 -12.50 13.49
N ALA A 358 -15.73 -12.02 12.48
CA ALA A 358 -17.05 -12.51 12.12
C ALA A 358 -17.30 -12.36 10.61
N ASP A 359 -17.80 -13.39 9.94
CA ASP A 359 -17.96 -13.39 8.47
C ASP A 359 -19.43 -13.39 8.01
N THR A 360 -20.35 -13.83 8.87
CA THR A 360 -21.80 -13.83 8.59
C THR A 360 -22.49 -12.63 9.23
N PRO A 361 -23.65 -12.17 8.70
CA PRO A 361 -24.38 -11.06 9.30
C PRO A 361 -24.75 -11.28 10.77
N GLU A 362 -25.13 -12.52 11.12
CA GLU A 362 -25.52 -12.93 12.46
C GLU A 362 -24.34 -12.88 13.43
N GLU A 363 -23.21 -13.49 13.06
CA GLU A 363 -21.98 -13.44 13.86
C GLU A 363 -21.48 -12.01 14.03
N PHE A 364 -21.53 -11.21 12.96
CA PHE A 364 -21.02 -9.83 12.97
C PHE A 364 -21.89 -8.96 13.88
N ALA A 365 -23.22 -9.08 13.79
CA ALA A 365 -24.14 -8.38 14.68
C ALA A 365 -23.94 -8.81 16.14
N ALA A 366 -23.79 -10.11 16.40
CA ALA A 366 -23.55 -10.64 17.75
C ALA A 366 -22.21 -10.12 18.33
N ALA A 367 -21.15 -10.09 17.53
CA ALA A 367 -19.87 -9.53 17.93
C ALA A 367 -19.98 -8.04 18.30
N VAL A 368 -20.62 -7.23 17.45
CA VAL A 368 -20.85 -5.81 17.71
C VAL A 368 -21.70 -5.61 18.97
N LEU A 369 -22.81 -6.33 19.12
CA LEU A 369 -23.68 -6.25 20.30
C LEU A 369 -22.94 -6.63 21.58
N SER A 370 -22.08 -7.65 21.54
CA SER A 370 -21.27 -8.07 22.68
C SER A 370 -20.31 -6.96 23.16
N LEU A 371 -19.81 -6.15 22.23
CA LEU A 371 -18.95 -5.01 22.55
C LEU A 371 -19.74 -3.78 22.99
N LEU A 372 -20.90 -3.51 22.38
CA LEU A 372 -21.76 -2.40 22.80
C LEU A 372 -22.27 -2.57 24.23
N ARG A 373 -22.53 -3.82 24.66
CA ARG A 373 -23.01 -4.16 26.01
C ARG A 373 -21.92 -4.21 27.08
N ASP A 374 -20.65 -4.34 26.67
CA ASP A 374 -19.52 -4.51 27.60
C ASP A 374 -18.40 -3.50 27.32
N PRO A 375 -18.46 -2.30 27.95
CA PRO A 375 -17.39 -1.31 27.86
C PRO A 375 -16.01 -1.83 28.29
N GLY A 376 -15.95 -2.71 29.30
CA GLY A 376 -14.69 -3.26 29.80
C GLY A 376 -14.01 -4.17 28.79
N ARG A 377 -14.79 -4.99 28.07
CA ARG A 377 -14.29 -5.80 26.96
C ARG A 377 -13.81 -4.92 25.80
N ARG A 378 -14.53 -3.84 25.48
CA ARG A 378 -14.08 -2.87 24.45
C ARG A 378 -12.72 -2.29 24.77
N GLU A 379 -12.54 -1.81 26.00
CA GLU A 379 -11.26 -1.23 26.42
C GLU A 379 -10.13 -2.27 26.41
N THR A 380 -10.43 -3.51 26.81
CA THR A 380 -9.44 -4.59 26.83
C THR A 380 -8.93 -4.91 25.43
N LEU A 381 -9.84 -5.11 24.46
CA LEU A 381 -9.49 -5.32 23.05
C LEU A 381 -8.80 -4.09 22.45
N GLY A 382 -9.29 -2.88 22.76
CA GLY A 382 -8.68 -1.63 22.29
C GLY A 382 -7.22 -1.48 22.72
N ARG A 383 -6.92 -1.73 24.01
CA ARG A 383 -5.54 -1.71 24.53
C ARG A 383 -4.68 -2.82 23.94
N ALA A 384 -5.24 -4.01 23.72
CA ALA A 384 -4.53 -5.11 23.05
C ALA A 384 -4.17 -4.74 21.61
N GLY A 385 -5.14 -4.23 20.84
CA GLY A 385 -4.95 -3.75 19.48
C GLY A 385 -3.88 -2.66 19.39
N ARG A 386 -3.89 -1.66 20.28
CA ARG A 386 -2.85 -0.62 20.28
C ARG A 386 -1.46 -1.19 20.52
N ARG A 387 -1.32 -2.09 21.50
CA ARG A 387 -0.05 -2.74 21.82
C ARG A 387 0.46 -3.55 20.62
N PHE A 388 -0.43 -4.25 19.93
CA PHE A 388 -0.12 -4.97 18.69
C PHE A 388 0.44 -4.03 17.62
N VAL A 389 -0.22 -2.89 17.37
CA VAL A 389 0.27 -1.89 16.39
C VAL A 389 1.63 -1.35 16.80
N GLN A 390 1.80 -0.93 18.06
CA GLN A 390 3.07 -0.39 18.58
C GLN A 390 4.23 -1.38 18.45
N THR A 391 3.93 -2.68 18.62
CA THR A 391 4.96 -3.73 18.60
C THR A 391 5.38 -4.09 17.18
N TYR A 392 4.46 -4.06 16.21
CA TYR A 392 4.70 -4.66 14.89
C TYR A 392 4.55 -3.71 13.69
N TYR A 393 3.79 -2.62 13.82
CA TYR A 393 3.35 -1.79 12.69
C TYR A 393 3.63 -0.29 12.87
N ASP A 394 4.26 0.12 13.96
CA ASP A 394 4.75 1.49 14.12
C ASP A 394 6.02 1.70 13.26
N TRP A 395 6.09 2.82 12.53
CA TRP A 395 7.27 3.17 11.75
C TRP A 395 8.56 3.17 12.59
N ARG A 396 8.51 3.52 13.88
CA ARG A 396 9.66 3.46 14.80
C ARG A 396 10.24 2.06 14.96
N VAL A 397 9.43 1.02 14.80
CA VAL A 397 9.87 -0.39 14.85
C VAL A 397 10.24 -0.92 13.46
N LEU A 398 9.55 -0.46 12.41
CA LEU A 398 9.79 -0.89 11.03
C LEU A 398 11.07 -0.30 10.43
N ILE A 399 11.39 0.95 10.72
CA ILE A 399 12.51 1.67 10.10
C ILE A 399 13.87 1.04 10.44
N PRO A 400 14.17 0.64 11.69
CA PRO A 400 15.40 -0.08 11.98
C PRO A 400 15.57 -1.39 11.19
N ARG A 401 14.47 -2.09 10.86
CA ARG A 401 14.51 -3.30 10.02
C ARG A 401 14.88 -2.98 8.57
N LEU A 402 14.40 -1.84 8.07
CA LEU A 402 14.77 -1.34 6.75
C LEU A 402 16.22 -0.82 6.72
N GLU A 403 16.65 -0.06 7.72
CA GLU A 403 18.04 0.42 7.85
C GLU A 403 19.03 -0.75 7.91
N ALA A 404 18.66 -1.87 8.54
CA ALA A 404 19.47 -3.09 8.56
C ALA A 404 19.69 -3.68 7.15
N ALA A 405 18.85 -3.34 6.17
CA ALA A 405 19.00 -3.75 4.77
C ALA A 405 20.03 -2.93 3.99
N TYR A 406 20.36 -1.73 4.49
CA TYR A 406 21.26 -0.81 3.80
C TYR A 406 22.71 -1.28 3.84
N PRO A 407 23.54 -0.82 2.88
CA PRO A 407 24.96 -1.09 2.93
C PRO A 407 25.53 -0.53 4.25
N HIS A 408 26.03 -1.41 5.10
CA HIS A 408 26.82 -0.99 6.25
C HIS A 408 28.18 -0.52 5.74
N SER A 409 28.72 0.56 6.32
CA SER A 409 30.04 1.10 5.98
C SER A 409 31.11 0.01 6.13
N GLY A 410 31.45 -0.65 5.00
CA GLY A 410 32.40 -1.76 4.96
C GLY A 410 32.08 -2.84 3.92
N LEU A 411 30.83 -3.00 3.50
CA LEU A 411 30.47 -3.96 2.44
C LEU A 411 30.48 -3.26 1.08
N ARG A 412 31.61 -3.33 0.38
CA ARG A 412 31.65 -3.07 -1.07
C ARG A 412 30.61 -3.99 -1.74
N PRO A 413 29.78 -3.50 -2.66
CA PRO A 413 28.93 -4.38 -3.46
C PRO A 413 29.83 -5.39 -4.19
N PRO A 414 29.40 -6.67 -4.32
CA PRO A 414 30.14 -7.64 -5.10
C PRO A 414 30.35 -7.10 -6.52
N GLU A 415 31.56 -7.26 -7.04
CA GLU A 415 31.97 -6.71 -8.33
C GLU A 415 30.99 -7.12 -9.45
N GLY A 416 30.46 -6.09 -10.12
CA GLY A 416 29.78 -6.09 -11.42
C GLY A 416 29.05 -7.36 -11.87
N LYS A 417 27.74 -7.44 -11.63
CA LYS A 417 26.86 -8.15 -12.57
C LYS A 417 26.68 -7.27 -13.81
N GLN A 418 27.19 -7.73 -14.96
CA GLN A 418 26.91 -7.10 -16.24
C GLN A 418 25.40 -7.14 -16.51
N PRO A 419 24.78 -6.01 -16.94
CA PRO A 419 23.39 -6.03 -17.37
C PRO A 419 23.29 -6.88 -18.63
N ARG A 420 22.55 -8.00 -18.56
CA ARG A 420 22.11 -8.74 -19.74
C ARG A 420 20.76 -8.20 -20.18
N ASP A 421 20.72 -7.71 -21.41
CA ASP A 421 19.55 -7.21 -22.11
C ASP A 421 18.53 -8.36 -22.30
N PRO A 422 17.24 -8.20 -21.95
CA PRO A 422 16.21 -9.23 -22.16
C PRO A 422 15.96 -9.63 -23.62
N ALA A 423 16.62 -9.00 -24.60
CA ALA A 423 16.43 -9.25 -26.02
C ALA A 423 17.41 -10.25 -26.68
N SER A 424 18.43 -10.77 -25.97
CA SER A 424 19.53 -11.53 -26.62
C SER A 424 19.64 -13.03 -26.29
N GLU A 425 18.78 -13.62 -25.46
CA GLU A 425 18.78 -15.07 -25.21
C GLU A 425 17.87 -15.85 -26.17
N ASP A 426 18.21 -15.82 -27.46
CA ASP A 426 17.63 -16.75 -28.45
C ASP A 426 18.68 -17.14 -29.51
N SER A 427 19.77 -17.77 -29.07
CA SER A 427 20.78 -18.34 -29.99
C SER A 427 21.63 -19.44 -29.34
N GLN A 428 21.04 -20.39 -28.62
CA GLN A 428 21.71 -21.67 -28.34
C GLN A 428 20.73 -22.82 -28.51
N ARG A 429 20.70 -23.38 -29.72
CA ARG A 429 20.18 -24.74 -29.97
C ARG A 429 21.21 -25.74 -29.45
N PRO A 430 20.83 -26.81 -28.73
CA PRO A 430 21.70 -27.95 -28.55
C PRO A 430 21.78 -28.74 -29.87
N GLY A 431 22.99 -29.10 -30.27
CA GLY A 431 23.22 -30.04 -31.37
C GLY A 431 22.68 -31.42 -31.02
N GLU A 432 21.92 -31.98 -31.96
CA GLU A 432 21.69 -33.41 -32.06
C GLU A 432 22.85 -34.00 -32.85
N ASP A 433 23.47 -35.04 -32.30
CA ASP A 433 24.05 -36.15 -33.06
C ASP A 433 23.98 -37.39 -32.15
N PRO A 434 23.82 -38.57 -32.75
CA PRO A 434 25.01 -39.31 -33.15
C PRO A 434 25.12 -39.62 -34.64
#